data_AF-A0A8X8VUA8-F1
#
_entry.id   AF-A0A8X8VUA8-F1
#
_cell.length_a   1.000
_cell.length_b   1.000
_cell.length_c   1.000
_cell.angle_alpha   90.00
_cell.angle_beta   90.00
_cell.angle_gamma   90.00
#
_symmetry.space_group_name_H-M   'P 1'
#
loop_
_entity.id
_entity.type
_entity.pdbx_description
1 polymer ?
#
loop_
_entity_poly.entity_id
_entity_poly.type
_entity_poly.pdbx_seq_one_letter_code
_entity_poly.pdbx_strand_id
1 'polypeptide(L)'
;MIVRNRWHDRPFFRLLLFGRLHSSVQDSSDLTKRVCKIMMSCPKTRLDTVLDQSGIRVSEEVVEKVLERFENAGMLAHRFFEWAGKQRNYEHTVRAYHTMIESMAKIRQYEIMWDLVNAMRGKGMLNIETFLHHHEEVRAGTEGG
;
A
#
# COMPACT_ATOMS: atom_id res chain seq x y z
N MET A 1 -13.67 -52.01 18.52
CA MET A 1 -13.63 -51.83 17.05
C MET A 1 -13.42 -50.36 16.75
N ILE A 2 -12.29 -50.02 16.11
CA ILE A 2 -11.87 -48.64 15.76
C ILE A 2 -12.18 -48.45 14.28
N VAL A 3 -12.92 -47.39 13.92
CA VAL A 3 -12.97 -46.89 12.54
C VAL A 3 -12.32 -45.51 12.52
N ARG A 4 -11.06 -45.50 12.06
CA ARG A 4 -10.31 -44.29 11.69
C ARG A 4 -10.67 -43.95 10.25
N ASN A 5 -11.37 -42.84 10.01
CA ASN A 5 -11.47 -42.27 8.67
C ASN A 5 -10.33 -41.28 8.45
N ARG A 6 -9.48 -41.66 7.49
CA ARG A 6 -8.16 -41.11 7.17
C ARG A 6 -8.29 -40.40 5.82
N TRP A 7 -8.39 -39.07 5.83
CA TRP A 7 -8.29 -38.26 4.61
C TRP A 7 -6.85 -37.79 4.44
N HIS A 8 -6.00 -38.65 3.90
CA HIS A 8 -4.70 -38.29 3.33
C HIS A 8 -4.60 -39.02 1.98
N ASP A 9 -3.94 -38.37 1.02
CA ASP A 9 -3.64 -38.82 -0.35
C ASP A 9 -4.63 -38.53 -1.49
N ARG A 10 -4.55 -37.29 -2.03
CA ARG A 10 -4.68 -37.04 -3.48
C ARG A 10 -3.63 -36.02 -3.97
N PRO A 11 -2.75 -36.37 -4.94
CA PRO A 11 -1.67 -35.50 -5.43
C PRO A 11 -2.12 -34.38 -6.39
N PHE A 12 -3.36 -34.40 -6.87
CA PHE A 12 -3.84 -33.43 -7.88
C PHE A 12 -4.30 -32.08 -7.31
N PHE A 13 -4.66 -31.99 -6.02
CA PHE A 13 -5.15 -30.73 -5.44
C PHE A 13 -4.03 -29.72 -5.16
N ARG A 14 -2.81 -30.17 -4.88
CA ARG A 14 -1.66 -29.29 -4.63
C ARG A 14 -1.15 -28.59 -5.89
N LEU A 15 -1.21 -29.24 -7.07
CA LEU A 15 -0.72 -28.63 -8.32
C LEU A 15 -1.60 -27.48 -8.80
N LEU A 16 -2.93 -27.58 -8.64
CA LEU A 16 -3.85 -26.51 -9.04
C LEU A 16 -3.74 -25.28 -8.11
N LEU A 17 -3.56 -25.50 -6.81
CA LEU A 17 -3.30 -24.41 -5.85
C LEU A 17 -1.93 -23.75 -6.10
N PHE A 18 -0.86 -24.54 -6.33
CA PHE A 18 0.45 -23.99 -6.66
C PHE A 18 0.46 -23.27 -8.01
N GLY A 19 -0.15 -23.84 -9.05
CA GLY A 19 -0.23 -23.21 -10.37
C GLY A 19 -1.03 -21.91 -10.37
N ARG A 20 -2.15 -21.86 -9.64
CA ARG A 20 -3.02 -20.68 -9.54
C ARG A 20 -2.44 -19.58 -8.65
N LEU A 21 -1.71 -19.95 -7.59
CA LEU A 21 -0.97 -19.00 -6.76
C LEU A 21 0.22 -18.42 -7.54
N HIS A 22 0.97 -19.27 -8.25
CA HIS A 22 2.08 -18.83 -9.10
C HIS A 22 1.60 -17.90 -10.23
N SER A 23 0.46 -18.19 -10.86
CA SER A 23 -0.11 -17.29 -11.87
C SER A 23 -0.60 -15.96 -11.29
N SER A 24 -1.22 -15.97 -10.10
CA SER A 24 -1.69 -14.75 -9.44
C SER A 24 -0.54 -13.85 -8.98
N VAL A 25 0.52 -14.46 -8.43
CA VAL A 25 1.73 -13.73 -8.01
C VAL A 25 2.44 -13.13 -9.22
N GLN A 26 2.51 -13.87 -10.32
CA GLN A 26 3.08 -13.38 -11.58
C GLN A 26 2.30 -12.19 -12.13
N ASP A 27 0.96 -12.26 -12.13
CA ASP A 27 0.08 -11.17 -12.58
C ASP A 27 0.26 -9.90 -11.74
N SER A 28 0.26 -10.03 -10.41
CA SER A 28 0.51 -8.92 -9.47
C SER A 28 1.89 -8.27 -9.67
N SER A 29 2.93 -9.08 -9.89
CA SER A 29 4.28 -8.59 -10.22
C SER A 29 4.31 -7.81 -11.53
N ASP A 30 3.66 -8.32 -12.57
CA ASP A 30 3.68 -7.68 -13.89
C ASP A 30 2.83 -6.41 -13.92
N LEU A 31 1.69 -6.38 -13.21
CA LEU A 31 0.92 -5.17 -12.94
C LEU A 31 1.74 -4.12 -12.18
N THR A 32 2.44 -4.53 -11.12
CA THR A 32 3.34 -3.65 -10.35
C THR A 32 4.37 -3.01 -11.28
N LYS A 33 5.05 -3.80 -12.12
CA LYS A 33 6.04 -3.28 -13.08
C LYS A 33 5.43 -2.28 -14.06
N ARG A 34 4.22 -2.56 -14.56
CA ARG A 34 3.50 -1.65 -15.49
C ARG A 34 3.19 -0.31 -14.82
N VAL A 35 2.66 -0.33 -13.59
CA VAL A 35 2.39 0.89 -12.83
C VAL A 35 3.69 1.66 -12.55
N CYS A 36 4.75 0.99 -12.08
CA CYS A 36 6.05 1.64 -11.88
C CYS A 36 6.56 2.31 -13.16
N LYS A 37 6.43 1.64 -14.31
CA LYS A 37 6.83 2.20 -15.61
C LYS A 37 6.06 3.48 -15.95
N ILE A 38 4.75 3.48 -15.75
CA ILE A 38 3.90 4.68 -15.94
C ILE A 38 4.37 5.81 -15.03
N MET A 39 4.53 5.53 -13.73
CA MET A 39 4.97 6.54 -12.75
C MET A 39 6.32 7.17 -13.08
N MET A 40 7.28 6.39 -13.62
CA MET A 40 8.60 6.90 -14.00
C MET A 40 8.59 7.66 -15.34
N SER A 41 7.67 7.34 -16.24
CA SER A 41 7.69 7.85 -17.63
C SER A 41 6.72 9.01 -17.86
N CYS A 42 5.80 9.28 -16.93
CA CYS A 42 4.78 10.30 -17.10
C CYS A 42 5.07 11.57 -16.27
N PRO A 43 4.84 12.77 -16.84
CA PRO A 43 4.83 14.00 -16.07
C PRO A 43 3.80 13.91 -14.92
N LYS A 44 4.17 14.42 -13.73
CA LYS A 44 3.34 14.38 -12.52
C LYS A 44 1.91 14.94 -12.73
N THR A 45 1.74 15.87 -13.67
CA THR A 45 0.47 16.52 -13.99
C THR A 45 -0.52 15.65 -14.76
N ARG A 46 -0.07 14.55 -15.37
CA ARG A 46 -0.91 13.66 -16.21
C ARG A 46 -1.02 12.24 -15.66
N LEU A 47 -0.48 11.98 -14.47
CA LEU A 47 -0.36 10.64 -13.91
C LEU A 47 -1.72 9.95 -13.78
N ASP A 48 -2.70 10.58 -13.12
CA ASP A 48 -4.06 10.05 -12.94
C ASP A 48 -4.69 9.67 -14.28
N THR A 49 -4.61 10.55 -15.30
CA THR A 49 -5.18 10.31 -16.63
C THR A 49 -4.55 9.10 -17.31
N VAL A 50 -3.22 8.95 -17.23
CA VAL A 50 -2.54 7.81 -17.86
C VAL A 50 -2.85 6.52 -17.13
N LEU A 51 -2.95 6.56 -15.80
CA LEU A 51 -3.34 5.41 -15.00
C LEU A 51 -4.80 4.99 -15.31
N ASP A 52 -5.73 5.93 -15.42
CA ASP A 52 -7.11 5.65 -15.81
C ASP A 52 -7.21 5.05 -17.21
N GLN A 53 -6.49 5.64 -18.18
CA GLN A 53 -6.47 5.15 -19.58
C GLN A 53 -5.77 3.79 -19.71
N SER A 54 -4.93 3.40 -18.76
CA SER A 54 -4.24 2.11 -18.78
C SER A 54 -5.18 0.91 -18.51
N GLY A 55 -6.38 1.17 -17.98
CA GLY A 55 -7.35 0.14 -17.59
C GLY A 55 -6.90 -0.74 -16.42
N ILE A 56 -5.83 -0.34 -15.71
CA ILE A 56 -5.31 -1.09 -14.57
C ILE A 56 -6.28 -0.98 -13.39
N ARG A 57 -6.67 -2.14 -12.85
CA ARG A 57 -7.35 -2.23 -11.56
C ARG A 57 -6.35 -2.70 -10.53
N VAL A 58 -6.17 -1.90 -9.48
CA VAL A 58 -5.21 -2.22 -8.43
C VAL A 58 -5.83 -3.11 -7.36
N SER A 59 -5.01 -4.00 -6.81
CA SER A 59 -5.29 -4.72 -5.57
C SER A 59 -4.45 -4.12 -4.43
N GLU A 60 -4.78 -4.47 -3.19
CA GLU A 60 -3.99 -4.12 -2.00
C GLU A 60 -2.50 -4.45 -2.17
N GLU A 61 -2.20 -5.67 -2.62
CA GLU A 61 -0.83 -6.14 -2.83
C GLU A 61 -0.07 -5.28 -3.85
N VAL A 62 -0.72 -4.90 -4.96
CA VAL A 62 -0.09 -4.08 -6.00
C VAL A 62 0.17 -2.67 -5.48
N VAL A 63 -0.78 -2.07 -4.76
CA VAL A 63 -0.59 -0.73 -4.19
C VAL A 63 0.54 -0.72 -3.17
N GLU A 64 0.55 -1.67 -2.23
CA GLU A 64 1.63 -1.78 -1.24
C GLU A 64 3.00 -1.93 -1.90
N LYS A 65 3.15 -2.84 -2.87
CA LYS A 65 4.41 -3.04 -3.61
C LYS A 65 4.86 -1.81 -4.40
N VAL A 66 3.93 -1.08 -5.00
CA VAL A 66 4.25 0.17 -5.71
C VAL A 66 4.68 1.24 -4.70
N LEU A 67 3.96 1.44 -3.61
CA LEU A 67 4.31 2.44 -2.60
C LEU A 67 5.66 2.14 -1.93
N GLU A 68 5.96 0.88 -1.61
CA GLU A 68 7.26 0.46 -1.09
C GLU A 68 8.40 0.80 -2.08
N ARG A 69 8.19 0.64 -3.39
CA ARG A 69 9.20 1.02 -4.40
C ARG A 69 9.40 2.52 -4.56
N PHE A 70 8.36 3.30 -4.25
CA PHE A 70 8.34 4.75 -4.40
C PHE A 70 8.33 5.47 -3.04
N GLU A 71 8.72 4.79 -1.95
CA GLU A 71 8.69 5.36 -0.59
C GLU A 71 9.50 6.66 -0.47
N ASN A 72 10.54 6.81 -1.29
CA ASN A 72 11.43 7.97 -1.31
C ASN A 72 11.09 8.95 -2.46
N ALA A 73 10.01 8.69 -3.21
CA ALA A 73 9.56 9.51 -4.33
C ALA A 73 8.57 10.62 -3.92
N GLY A 74 8.32 10.79 -2.62
CA GLY A 74 7.60 11.92 -2.04
C GLY A 74 6.23 12.14 -2.69
N MET A 75 6.01 13.34 -3.23
CA MET A 75 4.74 13.71 -3.86
C MET A 75 4.32 12.84 -5.04
N LEU A 76 5.24 12.12 -5.70
CA LEU A 76 4.87 11.18 -6.75
C LEU A 76 4.11 9.97 -6.18
N ALA A 77 4.59 9.43 -5.06
CA ALA A 77 3.92 8.35 -4.34
C ALA A 77 2.56 8.81 -3.79
N HIS A 78 2.50 10.04 -3.26
CA HIS A 78 1.24 10.64 -2.79
C HIS A 78 0.18 10.71 -3.89
N ARG A 79 0.55 11.14 -5.10
CA ARG A 79 -0.39 11.20 -6.22
C ARG A 79 -0.92 9.82 -6.62
N PHE A 80 -0.04 8.83 -6.69
CA PHE A 80 -0.46 7.46 -6.95
C PHE A 80 -1.39 6.93 -5.84
N PHE A 81 -1.08 7.25 -4.57
CA PHE A 81 -1.93 6.92 -3.43
C PHE A 81 -3.34 7.53 -3.59
N GLU A 82 -3.44 8.84 -3.83
CA GLU A 82 -4.74 9.50 -4.06
C GLU A 82 -5.51 8.88 -5.24
N TRP A 83 -4.83 8.55 -6.33
CA TRP A 83 -5.45 7.92 -7.49
C TRP A 83 -5.96 6.51 -7.16
N ALA A 84 -5.17 5.69 -6.47
CA ALA A 84 -5.56 4.34 -6.09
C ALA A 84 -6.80 4.37 -5.19
N GLY A 85 -6.87 5.31 -4.24
CA GLY A 85 -8.03 5.49 -3.35
C GLY A 85 -9.34 5.87 -4.06
N LYS A 86 -9.29 6.33 -5.32
CA LYS A 86 -10.49 6.61 -6.14
C LYS A 86 -11.02 5.37 -6.86
N GLN A 87 -10.27 4.26 -6.88
CA GLN A 87 -10.66 3.06 -7.61
C GLN A 87 -11.87 2.38 -6.95
N ARG A 88 -12.84 1.96 -7.78
CA ARG A 88 -14.03 1.26 -7.29
C ARG A 88 -13.64 -0.09 -6.69
N ASN A 89 -14.16 -0.38 -5.50
CA ASN A 89 -13.89 -1.59 -4.72
C ASN A 89 -12.46 -1.72 -4.19
N TYR A 90 -11.75 -0.59 -4.05
CA TYR A 90 -10.45 -0.55 -3.39
C TYR A 90 -10.50 0.41 -2.22
N GLU A 91 -9.87 0.03 -1.11
CA GLU A 91 -9.59 0.89 0.02
C GLU A 91 -8.13 0.72 0.44
N HIS A 92 -7.49 1.80 0.88
CA HIS A 92 -6.13 1.74 1.37
C HIS A 92 -6.02 0.88 2.62
N THR A 93 -5.04 -0.03 2.60
CA THR A 93 -4.67 -0.82 3.76
C THR A 93 -3.92 0.03 4.79
N VAL A 94 -3.87 -0.45 6.03
CA VAL A 94 -3.06 0.16 7.10
C VAL A 94 -1.60 0.29 6.66
N ARG A 95 -1.06 -0.72 5.97
CA ARG A 95 0.32 -0.71 5.45
C ARG A 95 0.53 0.42 4.44
N ALA A 96 -0.38 0.57 3.49
CA ALA A 96 -0.30 1.64 2.49
C ALA A 96 -0.28 3.04 3.15
N TYR A 97 -1.12 3.25 4.17
CA TYR A 97 -1.08 4.50 4.95
C TYR A 97 0.23 4.69 5.70
N HIS A 98 0.73 3.68 6.41
CA HIS A 98 2.00 3.77 7.13
C HIS A 98 3.17 4.13 6.21
N THR A 99 3.28 3.47 5.05
CA THR A 99 4.31 3.79 4.05
C THR A 99 4.20 5.25 3.58
N MET A 100 2.98 5.75 3.37
CA MET A 100 2.78 7.14 2.97
C MET A 100 3.09 8.14 4.08
N ILE A 101 2.69 7.87 5.33
CA ILE A 101 3.01 8.70 6.49
C ILE A 101 4.52 8.82 6.64
N GLU A 102 5.24 7.69 6.57
CA GLU A 102 6.70 7.67 6.64
C GLU A 102 7.33 8.46 5.47
N SER A 103 6.83 8.27 4.25
CA SER A 103 7.30 9.01 3.07
C SER A 103 7.13 10.52 3.23
N MET A 104 5.96 10.98 3.69
CA MET A 104 5.69 12.41 3.89
C MET A 104 6.55 13.00 5.02
N ALA A 105 6.76 12.25 6.10
CA ALA A 105 7.66 12.64 7.18
C ALA A 105 9.11 12.82 6.68
N LYS A 106 9.62 11.88 5.88
CA LYS A 106 10.97 11.94 5.28
C LYS A 106 11.21 13.20 4.46
N ILE A 107 10.21 13.66 3.71
CA ILE A 107 10.30 14.90 2.90
C ILE A 107 9.78 16.15 3.61
N ARG A 108 9.54 16.07 4.93
CA ARG A 108 9.06 17.17 5.79
C ARG A 108 7.72 17.78 5.34
N GLN A 109 6.87 17.01 4.66
CA GLN A 109 5.51 17.40 4.30
C GLN A 109 4.55 17.05 5.44
N TYR A 110 4.74 17.70 6.59
CA TYR A 110 4.04 17.33 7.83
C TYR A 110 2.53 17.59 7.78
N GLU A 111 2.08 18.61 7.04
CA GLU A 111 0.64 18.87 6.85
C GLU A 111 -0.05 17.65 6.22
N ILE A 112 0.49 17.18 5.09
CA ILE A 112 -0.02 15.99 4.39
C ILE A 112 0.09 14.74 5.25
N MET A 113 1.21 14.59 5.99
CA MET A 113 1.39 13.48 6.93
C MET A 113 0.28 13.44 7.99
N TRP A 114 -0.06 14.59 8.57
CA TRP A 114 -1.13 14.69 9.57
C TRP A 114 -2.52 14.45 8.97
N ASP A 115 -2.76 14.90 7.73
CA ASP A 115 -4.00 14.59 7.01
C ASP A 115 -4.19 13.08 6.82
N LEU A 116 -3.12 12.37 6.47
CA LEU A 116 -3.14 10.90 6.36
C LEU A 116 -3.43 10.22 7.71
N VAL A 117 -2.80 10.69 8.79
CA VAL A 117 -3.07 10.22 10.16
C VAL A 117 -4.54 10.42 10.55
N ASN A 118 -5.08 11.60 10.27
CA ASN A 118 -6.47 11.93 10.59
C ASN A 118 -7.43 11.10 9.74
N ALA A 119 -7.11 10.85 8.47
CA ALA A 119 -7.87 9.96 7.60
C ALA A 119 -7.90 8.53 8.14
N MET A 120 -6.77 7.98 8.59
CA MET A 120 -6.73 6.66 9.24
C MET A 120 -7.58 6.63 10.52
N ARG A 121 -7.51 7.69 11.34
CA ARG A 121 -8.30 7.83 12.57
C ARG A 121 -9.79 7.79 12.27
N GLY A 122 -10.24 8.56 11.28
CA GLY A 122 -11.64 8.62 10.87
C GLY A 122 -12.17 7.26 10.38
N LYS A 123 -11.28 6.40 9.88
CA LYS A 123 -11.60 5.04 9.41
C LYS A 123 -11.46 3.95 10.50
N GLY A 124 -11.06 4.30 11.72
CA GLY A 124 -10.81 3.33 12.79
C GLY A 124 -9.61 2.41 12.52
N MET A 125 -8.68 2.83 11.65
CA MET A 125 -7.53 2.02 11.19
C MET A 125 -6.27 2.18 12.05
N LEU A 126 -6.31 3.06 13.06
CA LEU A 126 -5.15 3.31 13.92
C LEU A 126 -4.97 2.16 14.91
N ASN A 127 -3.87 1.44 14.77
CA ASN A 127 -3.35 0.58 15.84
C ASN A 127 -2.43 1.42 16.73
N ILE A 128 -2.54 1.26 18.05
CA ILE A 128 -1.95 2.13 19.08
C ILE A 128 -0.42 2.27 18.98
N GLU A 129 0.27 1.39 18.26
CA GLU A 129 1.74 1.38 18.11
C GLU A 129 2.30 2.48 17.19
N THR A 130 1.51 3.06 16.27
CA THR A 130 2.02 4.01 15.26
C THR A 130 2.47 5.36 15.85
N PHE A 131 1.99 5.74 17.04
CA PHE A 131 2.24 7.08 17.61
C PHE A 131 3.30 7.15 18.72
N LEU A 132 3.77 6.02 19.25
CA LEU A 132 4.68 6.04 20.40
C LEU A 132 6.11 6.49 20.07
N HIS A 133 6.49 6.64 18.80
CA HIS A 133 7.86 7.03 18.44
C HIS A 133 8.08 8.53 18.13
N HIS A 134 7.03 9.34 17.92
CA HIS A 134 7.18 10.73 17.44
C HIS A 134 6.61 11.82 18.37
N HIS A 135 6.03 11.45 19.52
CA HIS A 135 5.33 12.41 20.38
C HIS A 135 6.18 13.00 21.51
N GLU A 136 7.44 12.59 21.70
CA GLU A 136 8.32 13.13 22.75
C GLU A 136 9.21 14.30 22.29
N GLU A 137 9.59 14.41 21.01
CA GLU A 137 10.53 15.48 20.58
C GLU A 137 9.90 16.85 20.33
N VAL A 138 8.57 16.94 20.10
CA VAL A 138 7.92 18.23 19.82
C VAL A 138 7.51 18.99 21.08
N ARG A 139 7.43 18.32 22.25
CA ARG A 139 7.12 19.00 23.52
C ARG A 139 8.34 19.54 24.28
N ALA A 140 9.55 19.09 23.95
CA ALA A 140 10.77 19.52 24.66
C ALA A 140 11.34 20.88 24.20
N GLY A 141 10.81 21.47 23.11
CA GLY A 141 11.35 22.70 22.52
C GLY A 141 10.66 24.01 22.92
N THR A 142 9.63 23.98 23.76
CA THR A 142 8.86 25.20 24.15
C THR A 142 8.98 25.55 25.64
N GLU A 143 9.73 24.77 26.41
CA GLU A 143 10.02 25.04 27.83
C GLU A 143 11.54 25.15 28.04
N GLY A 144 12.14 26.18 27.46
CA GLY A 144 13.54 26.54 27.65
C GLY A 144 13.73 28.02 27.35
N GLY A 145 13.27 28.85 28.29
CA GLY A 145 13.68 30.25 28.41
C GLY A 145 15.06 30.39 29.03
#